data_AF-A0A524CBT2-F1
#
_entry.id   AF-A0A524CBT2-F1
#
_cell.length_a   1.000
_cell.length_b   1.000
_cell.length_c   1.000
_cell.angle_alpha   90.00
_cell.angle_beta   90.00
_cell.angle_gamma   90.00
#
_symmetry.space_group_name_H-M   'P 1'
#
loop_
_entity.id
_entity.type
_entity.pdbx_description
1 polymer ?
#
loop_
_entity_poly.entity_id
_entity_poly.type
_entity_poly.pdbx_seq_one_letter_code
_entity_poly.pdbx_strand_id
1 'polypeptide(L)'
;PLGKDLLVVPCLAINKPYKGKGIGKALLKEAEAEVEKQGKKGIVVVAYEWHDDFWFIPAQFFKKNGYLEINRRTIDSEGSKEIMMWKLVDLTAEKPDFLQRNYKYKPIKNKVVVDLFFNTFCETSNIEARRVREVVEEFGNDVILREYSADNRKELLTHQIPRAIYINGKQIFWGYEAPREGIRTAIENAFRNT
;
A
#
# COMPACT_ATOMS: atom_id res chain seq x y z
N PRO A 1 6.79 -0.86 4.69
CA PRO A 1 8.25 -1.02 4.98
C PRO A 1 8.48 -2.42 5.54
N LEU A 2 9.65 -3.00 5.32
CA LEU A 2 10.07 -4.24 5.97
C LEU A 2 11.06 -3.93 7.08
N GLY A 3 10.74 -4.36 8.28
CA GLY A 3 11.57 -4.18 9.47
C GLY A 3 11.11 -5.11 10.58
N LYS A 4 11.70 -4.93 11.77
CA LYS A 4 11.38 -5.68 12.97
C LYS A 4 11.12 -4.72 14.12
N ASP A 5 10.20 -5.10 15.00
CA ASP A 5 9.89 -4.36 16.24
C ASP A 5 9.50 -2.88 16.07
N LEU A 6 8.94 -2.53 14.91
CA LEU A 6 8.44 -1.19 14.61
C LEU A 6 6.93 -1.27 14.33
N LEU A 7 6.17 -0.29 14.83
CA LEU A 7 4.81 -0.05 14.35
C LEU A 7 4.84 0.72 13.04
N VAL A 8 3.87 0.47 12.17
CA VAL A 8 3.74 1.16 10.89
C VAL A 8 2.48 2.02 10.91
N VAL A 9 2.60 3.29 10.51
CA VAL A 9 1.44 4.11 10.13
C VAL A 9 1.32 4.04 8.60
N PRO A 10 0.41 3.22 8.05
CA PRO A 10 0.29 3.07 6.59
C PRO A 10 -0.49 4.21 5.95
N CYS A 11 -1.35 4.91 6.70
CA CYS A 11 -2.09 6.07 6.24
C CYS A 11 -2.48 6.97 7.42
N LEU A 12 -2.50 8.28 7.19
CA LEU A 12 -3.11 9.26 8.07
C LEU A 12 -3.81 10.32 7.21
N ALA A 13 -5.14 10.26 7.16
CA ALA A 13 -5.96 11.19 6.41
C ALA A 13 -7.01 11.82 7.33
N ILE A 14 -7.14 13.15 7.25
CA ILE A 14 -8.17 13.91 7.96
C ILE A 14 -9.10 14.53 6.93
N ASN A 15 -10.39 14.28 7.06
CA ASN A 15 -11.41 14.87 6.20
C ASN A 15 -11.33 16.41 6.27
N LYS A 16 -11.54 17.09 5.13
CA LYS A 16 -11.36 18.56 4.98
C LYS A 16 -12.00 19.39 6.11
N PRO A 17 -13.24 19.13 6.57
CA PRO A 17 -13.88 19.92 7.64
C PRO A 17 -13.16 19.88 9.00
N TYR A 18 -12.24 18.94 9.18
CA TYR A 18 -11.53 18.68 10.43
C TYR A 18 -10.02 18.98 10.34
N LYS A 19 -9.52 19.36 9.15
CA LYS A 19 -8.12 19.77 8.97
C LYS A 19 -7.86 21.08 9.73
N GLY A 20 -6.62 21.27 10.19
CA GLY A 20 -6.19 22.47 10.93
C GLY A 20 -6.59 22.52 12.41
N LYS A 21 -7.40 21.57 12.89
CA LYS A 21 -7.91 21.53 14.29
C LYS A 21 -7.03 20.72 15.25
N GLY A 22 -5.78 20.43 14.89
CA GLY A 22 -4.87 19.64 15.72
C GLY A 22 -5.13 18.12 15.74
N ILE A 23 -6.21 17.62 15.13
CA ILE A 23 -6.61 16.20 15.18
C ILE A 23 -5.52 15.27 14.65
N GLY A 24 -4.87 15.60 13.53
CA GLY A 24 -3.79 14.77 13.00
C GLY A 24 -2.63 14.61 13.98
N LYS A 25 -2.31 15.67 14.75
CA LYS A 25 -1.28 15.62 15.80
C LYS A 25 -1.73 14.77 16.99
N ALA A 26 -3.00 14.85 17.36
CA ALA A 26 -3.57 14.01 18.41
C ALA A 26 -3.52 12.52 18.02
N LEU A 27 -3.98 12.16 16.82
CA LEU A 27 -3.91 10.78 16.31
C LEU A 27 -2.47 10.26 16.27
N LEU A 28 -1.51 11.10 15.84
CA LEU A 28 -0.11 10.71 15.80
C LEU A 28 0.46 10.44 17.20
N LYS A 29 0.08 11.24 18.20
CA LYS A 29 0.48 11.02 19.59
C LYS A 29 -0.08 9.71 20.15
N GLU A 30 -1.34 9.38 19.86
CA GLU A 30 -1.92 8.10 20.27
C GLU A 30 -1.20 6.92 19.61
N ALA A 31 -0.87 7.04 18.32
CA ALA A 31 -0.07 6.02 17.62
C ALA A 31 1.33 5.86 18.24
N GLU A 32 1.97 6.97 18.67
CA GLU A 32 3.25 6.95 19.38
C GLU A 32 3.13 6.29 20.77
N ALA A 33 2.08 6.57 21.53
CA ALA A 33 1.84 5.92 22.83
C ALA A 33 1.62 4.41 22.69
N GLU A 34 0.99 3.97 21.60
CA GLU A 34 0.79 2.55 21.31
C GLU A 34 2.12 1.82 21.03
N VAL A 35 3.16 2.51 20.55
CA VAL A 35 4.52 1.93 20.39
C VAL A 35 5.03 1.44 21.73
N GLU A 36 4.99 2.29 22.74
CA GLU A 36 5.48 1.99 24.09
C GLU A 36 4.64 0.88 24.73
N LYS A 37 3.32 0.99 24.63
CA LYS A 37 2.38 0.00 25.18
C LYS A 37 2.57 -1.40 24.59
N GLN A 38 2.94 -1.50 23.31
CA GLN A 38 3.22 -2.77 22.66
C GLN A 38 4.70 -3.21 22.77
N GLY A 39 5.53 -2.48 23.53
CA GLY A 39 6.96 -2.77 23.67
C GLY A 39 7.72 -2.73 22.35
N LYS A 40 7.28 -1.90 21.40
CA LYS A 40 7.95 -1.69 20.12
C LYS A 40 9.06 -0.64 20.26
N LYS A 41 10.05 -0.72 19.37
CA LYS A 41 11.23 0.14 19.40
C LYS A 41 11.01 1.51 18.75
N GLY A 42 9.94 1.66 17.99
CA GLY A 42 9.61 2.88 17.29
C GLY A 42 8.42 2.74 16.35
N ILE A 43 8.16 3.83 15.65
CA ILE A 43 7.10 3.94 14.65
C ILE A 43 7.68 4.41 13.33
N VAL A 44 7.22 3.82 12.23
CA VAL A 44 7.68 4.12 10.87
C VAL A 44 6.50 4.51 9.98
N VAL A 45 6.74 5.45 9.08
CA VAL A 45 5.80 5.90 8.05
C VAL A 45 6.52 5.98 6.71
N VAL A 46 5.80 5.66 5.64
CA VAL A 46 6.20 6.05 4.27
C VAL A 46 5.40 7.30 3.94
N ALA A 47 6.08 8.45 3.99
CA ALA A 47 5.52 9.76 3.70
C ALA A 47 6.00 10.24 2.32
N TYR A 48 5.43 11.34 1.85
CA TYR A 48 5.64 11.80 0.47
C TYR A 48 6.05 13.27 0.41
N GLU A 49 6.98 13.57 -0.49
CA GLU A 49 7.20 14.90 -1.05
C GLU A 49 6.68 14.87 -2.48
N TRP A 50 5.51 15.47 -2.70
CA TRP A 50 4.90 15.56 -4.02
C TRP A 50 5.49 16.72 -4.81
N HIS A 51 5.62 16.56 -6.13
CA HIS A 51 6.00 17.67 -7.02
C HIS A 51 4.87 18.71 -7.14
N ASP A 52 3.63 18.29 -6.90
CA ASP A 52 2.42 19.11 -6.88
C ASP A 52 1.86 19.25 -5.43
N ASP A 53 0.72 19.93 -5.29
CA ASP A 53 0.06 20.16 -4.00
C ASP A 53 -0.76 18.95 -3.50
N PHE A 54 -0.38 17.73 -3.87
CA PHE A 54 -1.12 16.54 -3.47
C PHE A 54 -1.04 16.31 -1.95
N TRP A 55 -2.19 16.00 -1.35
CA TRP A 55 -2.40 16.08 0.10
C TRP A 55 -1.98 14.82 0.87
N PHE A 56 -1.61 13.74 0.18
CA PHE A 56 -1.48 12.40 0.76
C PHE A 56 -0.19 12.24 1.56
N ILE A 57 -0.32 11.97 2.87
CA ILE A 57 0.77 11.68 3.84
C ILE A 57 2.01 12.57 3.63
N PRO A 58 1.90 13.90 3.82
CA PRO A 58 2.99 14.82 3.51
C PRO A 58 4.15 14.67 4.50
N ALA A 59 5.37 14.46 4.00
CA ALA A 59 6.57 14.27 4.83
C ALA A 59 6.81 15.45 5.79
N GLN A 60 6.51 16.68 5.34
CA GLN A 60 6.66 17.88 6.16
C GLN A 60 5.81 17.85 7.44
N PHE A 61 4.66 17.19 7.44
CA PHE A 61 3.85 17.01 8.65
C PHE A 61 4.58 16.15 9.69
N PHE A 62 5.20 15.04 9.27
CA PHE A 62 5.94 14.15 10.16
C PHE A 62 7.26 14.78 10.63
N LYS A 63 7.99 15.49 9.75
CA LYS A 63 9.19 16.28 10.11
C LYS A 63 8.88 17.25 11.26
N LYS A 64 7.78 18.00 11.17
CA LYS A 64 7.32 18.94 12.22
C LYS A 64 6.93 18.25 13.54
N ASN A 65 6.70 16.94 13.54
CA ASN A 65 6.36 16.15 14.74
C ASN A 65 7.53 15.27 15.22
N GLY A 66 8.75 15.54 14.76
CA GLY A 66 9.98 14.90 15.27
C GLY A 66 10.32 13.57 14.62
N TYR A 67 9.73 13.24 13.48
CA TYR A 67 10.14 12.07 12.72
C TYR A 67 11.41 12.38 11.94
N LEU A 68 12.37 11.46 12.00
CA LEU A 68 13.62 11.52 11.26
C LEU A 68 13.47 10.75 9.96
N GLU A 69 13.93 11.36 8.88
CA GLU A 69 14.07 10.67 7.61
C GLU A 69 15.22 9.67 7.67
N ILE A 70 14.98 8.48 7.11
CA ILE A 70 15.98 7.40 7.06
C ILE A 70 16.25 6.89 5.66
N ASN A 71 15.30 7.00 4.73
CA ASN A 71 15.50 6.56 3.36
C ASN A 71 14.58 7.35 2.42
N ARG A 72 14.96 7.49 1.15
CA ARG A 72 14.15 8.16 0.12
C ARG A 72 14.30 7.50 -1.24
N ARG A 73 13.28 7.61 -2.08
CA ARG A 73 13.35 7.25 -3.51
C ARG A 73 12.41 8.12 -4.34
N THR A 74 12.82 8.42 -5.57
CA THR A 74 11.97 9.08 -6.58
C THR A 74 10.93 8.08 -7.09
N ILE A 75 9.67 8.50 -7.23
CA ILE A 75 8.54 7.61 -7.59
C ILE A 75 7.87 7.96 -8.93
N ASP A 76 8.19 9.11 -9.52
CA ASP A 76 7.71 9.52 -10.85
C ASP A 76 8.76 10.36 -11.60
N SER A 77 8.47 10.68 -12.87
CA SER A 77 9.35 11.50 -13.72
C SER A 77 9.37 12.98 -13.33
N GLU A 78 8.34 13.45 -12.63
CA GLU A 78 8.19 14.85 -12.21
C GLU A 78 9.00 15.16 -10.93
N GLY A 79 9.47 14.12 -10.24
CA GLY A 79 10.38 14.24 -9.11
C GLY A 79 9.73 14.09 -7.74
N SER A 80 8.49 13.57 -7.66
CA SER A 80 7.89 13.18 -6.38
C SER A 80 8.74 12.10 -5.70
N LYS A 81 8.75 12.10 -4.37
CA LYS A 81 9.57 11.20 -3.57
C LYS A 81 8.74 10.48 -2.52
N GLU A 82 9.01 9.20 -2.35
CA GLU A 82 8.70 8.46 -1.15
C GLU A 82 9.83 8.63 -0.14
N ILE A 83 9.46 8.92 1.10
CA ILE A 83 10.36 9.18 2.20
C ILE A 83 9.98 8.26 3.35
N MET A 84 10.88 7.36 3.69
CA MET A 84 10.75 6.55 4.88
C MET A 84 11.22 7.35 6.08
N MET A 85 10.35 7.49 7.05
CA MET A 85 10.60 8.25 8.26
C MET A 85 10.25 7.43 9.48
N TRP A 86 10.97 7.65 10.57
CA TRP A 86 10.69 6.99 11.84
C TRP A 86 10.79 7.93 13.03
N LYS A 87 10.23 7.50 14.15
CA LYS A 87 10.47 8.07 15.46
C LYS A 87 10.70 6.93 16.42
N LEU A 88 11.85 6.94 17.10
CA LEU A 88 12.29 5.83 17.93
C LEU A 88 11.99 6.10 19.40
N VAL A 89 11.64 5.04 20.10
CA VAL A 89 11.63 4.95 21.56
C VAL A 89 12.93 4.28 22.04
N ASP A 90 13.41 3.29 21.28
CA ASP A 90 14.65 2.56 21.52
C ASP A 90 15.62 2.76 20.35
N LEU A 91 16.80 3.32 20.64
CA LEU A 91 17.84 3.63 19.65
C LEU A 91 18.54 2.40 19.07
N THR A 92 18.30 1.21 19.65
CA THR A 92 18.79 -0.06 19.09
C THR A 92 17.92 -0.61 17.96
N ALA A 93 16.90 0.14 17.51
CA ALA A 93 16.06 -0.24 16.39
C ALA A 93 16.86 -0.45 15.10
N GLU A 94 16.60 -1.56 14.41
CA GLU A 94 17.14 -1.81 13.08
C GLU A 94 16.39 -0.97 12.04
N LYS A 95 17.14 -0.36 11.12
CA LYS A 95 16.57 0.45 10.05
C LYS A 95 15.73 -0.42 9.10
N PRO A 96 14.46 -0.06 8.85
CA PRO A 96 13.64 -0.78 7.88
C PRO A 96 13.99 -0.42 6.43
N ASP A 97 13.60 -1.30 5.51
CA ASP A 97 13.74 -1.12 4.07
C ASP A 97 12.41 -0.87 3.37
N PHE A 98 12.47 -0.19 2.22
CA PHE A 98 11.31 -0.10 1.34
C PHE A 98 10.93 -1.48 0.82
N LEU A 99 9.64 -1.68 0.58
CA LEU A 99 9.17 -2.85 -0.16
C LEU A 99 9.72 -2.79 -1.59
N GLN A 100 10.29 -3.91 -2.03
CA GLN A 100 10.85 -4.14 -3.36
C GLN A 100 10.04 -5.24 -4.04
N ARG A 101 9.18 -4.86 -4.98
CA ARG A 101 8.27 -5.79 -5.65
C ARG A 101 9.06 -6.88 -6.38
N ASN A 102 8.81 -8.13 -6.00
CA ASN A 102 9.49 -9.31 -6.57
C ASN A 102 8.53 -10.24 -7.34
N TYR A 103 7.39 -9.71 -7.77
CA TYR A 103 6.38 -10.49 -8.50
C TYR A 103 6.86 -10.85 -9.91
N LYS A 104 6.64 -12.12 -10.26
CA LYS A 104 6.86 -12.66 -11.60
C LYS A 104 5.57 -13.30 -12.07
N TYR A 105 5.04 -12.78 -13.17
CA TYR A 105 3.85 -13.33 -13.80
C TYR A 105 4.08 -14.77 -14.25
N LYS A 106 3.10 -15.65 -13.98
CA LYS A 106 3.09 -17.05 -14.40
C LYS A 106 1.86 -17.32 -15.26
N PRO A 107 1.99 -17.37 -16.60
CA PRO A 107 0.84 -17.56 -17.49
C PRO A 107 0.22 -18.95 -17.34
N ILE A 108 -1.07 -19.04 -17.66
CA ILE A 108 -1.80 -20.29 -17.86
C ILE A 108 -2.28 -20.29 -19.30
N LYS A 109 -1.99 -21.37 -20.04
CA LYS A 109 -2.38 -21.51 -21.44
C LYS A 109 -3.91 -21.38 -21.56
N ASN A 110 -4.37 -20.59 -22.53
CA ASN A 110 -5.78 -20.37 -22.85
C ASN A 110 -6.62 -19.81 -21.69
N LYS A 111 -5.99 -19.11 -20.74
CA LYS A 111 -6.69 -18.47 -19.62
C LYS A 111 -6.20 -17.05 -19.41
N VAL A 112 -7.10 -16.18 -18.99
CA VAL A 112 -6.73 -14.89 -18.40
C VAL A 112 -6.42 -15.12 -16.93
N VAL A 113 -5.29 -14.62 -16.45
CA VAL A 113 -4.88 -14.75 -15.06
C VAL A 113 -4.99 -13.39 -14.38
N VAL A 114 -5.75 -13.33 -13.30
CA VAL A 114 -5.85 -12.19 -12.41
C VAL A 114 -5.10 -12.51 -11.13
N ASP A 115 -3.98 -11.82 -10.90
CA ASP A 115 -3.23 -11.90 -9.64
C ASP A 115 -3.61 -10.69 -8.77
N LEU A 116 -4.30 -10.96 -7.66
CA LEU A 116 -4.78 -9.98 -6.69
C LEU A 116 -3.89 -9.99 -5.43
N PHE A 117 -3.24 -8.86 -5.17
CA PHE A 117 -2.54 -8.60 -3.91
C PHE A 117 -3.40 -7.67 -3.06
N PHE A 118 -3.67 -8.05 -1.81
CA PHE A 118 -4.52 -7.24 -0.93
C PHE A 118 -4.09 -7.32 0.53
N ASN A 119 -4.57 -6.39 1.35
CA ASN A 119 -4.48 -6.43 2.81
C ASN A 119 -5.83 -6.07 3.42
N THR A 120 -6.07 -6.54 4.64
CA THR A 120 -7.32 -6.26 5.38
C THR A 120 -7.28 -4.97 6.19
N PHE A 121 -6.09 -4.39 6.38
CA PHE A 121 -5.91 -3.14 7.13
C PHE A 121 -6.62 -1.94 6.48
N CYS A 122 -6.55 -1.84 5.15
CA CYS A 122 -7.11 -0.70 4.42
C CYS A 122 -8.47 -1.03 3.80
N GLU A 123 -9.50 -0.27 4.17
CA GLU A 123 -10.86 -0.46 3.63
C GLU A 123 -10.92 -0.40 2.11
N THR A 124 -10.17 0.51 1.48
CA THR A 124 -10.12 0.57 0.00
C THR A 124 -9.50 -0.69 -0.62
N SER A 125 -8.56 -1.36 0.08
CA SER A 125 -8.01 -2.65 -0.36
C SER A 125 -9.04 -3.77 -0.22
N ASN A 126 -9.82 -3.78 0.86
CA ASN A 126 -10.89 -4.77 1.06
C ASN A 126 -12.00 -4.64 0.02
N ILE A 127 -12.46 -3.41 -0.23
CA ILE A 127 -13.48 -3.12 -1.24
C ILE A 127 -12.99 -3.57 -2.62
N GLU A 128 -11.74 -3.27 -2.95
CA GLU A 128 -11.11 -3.66 -4.21
C GLU A 128 -11.03 -5.20 -4.35
N ALA A 129 -10.56 -5.90 -3.31
CA ALA A 129 -10.50 -7.36 -3.31
C ALA A 129 -11.87 -8.00 -3.53
N ARG A 130 -12.91 -7.49 -2.85
CA ARG A 130 -14.30 -7.96 -3.05
C ARG A 130 -14.75 -7.75 -4.50
N ARG A 131 -14.54 -6.56 -5.06
CA ARG A 131 -14.94 -6.25 -6.44
C ARG A 131 -14.22 -7.13 -7.47
N VAL A 132 -12.94 -7.42 -7.26
CA VAL A 132 -12.19 -8.33 -8.14
C VAL A 132 -12.77 -9.73 -8.10
N ARG A 133 -13.07 -10.28 -6.91
CA ARG A 133 -13.71 -11.60 -6.78
C ARG A 133 -15.04 -11.66 -7.53
N GLU A 134 -15.94 -10.71 -7.25
CA GLU A 134 -17.25 -10.64 -7.90
C GLU A 134 -17.14 -10.55 -9.42
N VAL A 135 -16.25 -9.70 -9.95
CA VAL A 135 -16.11 -9.52 -11.41
C VAL A 135 -15.47 -10.74 -12.05
N VAL A 136 -14.48 -11.40 -11.41
CA VAL A 136 -13.87 -12.61 -11.97
C VAL A 136 -14.89 -13.76 -12.07
N GLU A 137 -15.77 -13.90 -11.09
CA GLU A 137 -16.84 -14.89 -11.11
C GLU A 137 -17.74 -14.79 -12.35
N GLU A 138 -17.93 -13.58 -12.90
CA GLU A 138 -18.72 -13.35 -14.13
C GLU A 138 -18.12 -14.05 -15.36
N PHE A 139 -16.82 -14.33 -15.38
CA PHE A 139 -16.12 -14.98 -16.50
C PHE A 139 -15.94 -16.49 -16.31
N GLY A 140 -16.45 -17.04 -15.22
CA GLY A 140 -16.39 -18.47 -14.92
C GLY A 140 -14.96 -19.03 -15.02
N ASN A 141 -14.82 -20.17 -15.69
CA ASN A 141 -13.55 -20.89 -15.75
C ASN A 141 -12.51 -20.27 -16.69
N ASP A 142 -12.84 -19.25 -17.48
CA ASP A 142 -11.91 -18.64 -18.45
C ASP A 142 -10.94 -17.64 -17.82
N VAL A 143 -11.25 -17.20 -16.61
CA VAL A 143 -10.40 -16.36 -15.78
C VAL A 143 -9.97 -17.14 -14.53
N ILE A 144 -8.67 -17.11 -14.24
CA ILE A 144 -8.10 -17.70 -13.02
C ILE A 144 -7.76 -16.56 -12.06
N LEU A 145 -8.40 -16.54 -10.89
CA LEU A 145 -8.03 -15.67 -9.80
C LEU A 145 -6.97 -16.33 -8.91
N ARG A 146 -5.88 -15.62 -8.65
CA ARG A 146 -4.89 -15.95 -7.63
C ARG A 146 -4.82 -14.82 -6.63
N GLU A 147 -4.90 -15.16 -5.35
CA GLU A 147 -4.95 -14.18 -4.28
C GLU A 147 -3.75 -14.30 -3.35
N TYR A 148 -3.17 -13.15 -3.01
CA TYR A 148 -2.01 -13.04 -2.13
C TYR A 148 -2.32 -11.99 -1.06
N SER A 149 -2.58 -12.45 0.17
CA SER A 149 -2.84 -11.56 1.30
C SER A 149 -1.52 -11.09 1.94
N ALA A 150 -1.32 -9.78 2.03
CA ALA A 150 -0.20 -9.17 2.73
C ALA A 150 -0.32 -9.23 4.26
N ASP A 151 -1.47 -9.66 4.79
CA ASP A 151 -1.60 -9.97 6.22
C ASP A 151 -0.88 -11.29 6.55
N ASN A 152 -0.71 -12.16 5.54
CA ASN A 152 0.19 -13.29 5.63
C ASN A 152 1.64 -12.82 5.44
N ARG A 153 2.44 -12.94 6.51
CA ARG A 153 3.84 -12.52 6.50
C ARG A 153 4.68 -13.20 5.41
N LYS A 154 4.45 -14.47 5.11
CA LYS A 154 5.18 -15.20 4.08
C LYS A 154 4.88 -14.64 2.69
N GLU A 155 3.62 -14.37 2.40
CA GLU A 155 3.20 -13.77 1.12
C GLU A 155 3.77 -12.35 0.98
N LEU A 156 3.67 -11.52 2.02
CA LEU A 156 4.25 -10.18 2.03
C LEU A 156 5.77 -10.21 1.81
N LEU A 157 6.51 -11.14 2.44
CA LEU A 157 7.96 -11.25 2.24
C LEU A 157 8.33 -11.76 0.85
N THR A 158 7.52 -12.67 0.29
CA THR A 158 7.76 -13.26 -1.03
C THR A 158 7.57 -12.23 -2.14
N HIS A 159 6.47 -11.49 -2.09
CA HIS A 159 6.07 -10.61 -3.18
C HIS A 159 6.40 -9.14 -2.91
N GLN A 160 6.41 -8.74 -1.64
CA GLN A 160 6.57 -7.35 -1.19
C GLN A 160 5.59 -6.38 -1.86
N ILE A 161 4.37 -6.85 -2.11
CA ILE A 161 3.28 -6.09 -2.70
C ILE A 161 2.13 -6.08 -1.68
N PRO A 162 1.82 -4.93 -1.07
CA PRO A 162 0.75 -4.85 -0.08
C PRO A 162 -0.64 -4.73 -0.72
N ARG A 163 -0.70 -4.20 -1.94
CA ARG A 163 -1.92 -4.01 -2.73
C ARG A 163 -1.56 -3.83 -4.20
N ALA A 164 -2.17 -4.59 -5.09
CA ALA A 164 -2.09 -4.44 -6.54
C ALA A 164 -3.07 -5.41 -7.23
N ILE A 165 -3.47 -5.09 -8.46
CA ILE A 165 -4.15 -6.02 -9.36
C ILE A 165 -3.31 -6.14 -10.62
N TYR A 166 -3.05 -7.37 -11.03
CA TYR A 166 -2.41 -7.68 -12.32
C TYR A 166 -3.34 -8.54 -13.16
N ILE A 167 -3.47 -8.21 -14.44
CA ILE A 167 -4.16 -9.03 -15.44
C ILE A 167 -3.13 -9.44 -16.48
N ASN A 168 -2.91 -10.75 -16.62
CA ASN A 168 -1.84 -11.32 -17.45
C ASN A 168 -0.47 -10.66 -17.21
N GLY A 169 -0.15 -10.38 -15.94
CA GLY A 169 1.09 -9.74 -15.52
C GLY A 169 1.17 -8.23 -15.73
N LYS A 170 0.15 -7.59 -16.32
CA LYS A 170 0.07 -6.13 -16.48
C LYS A 170 -0.70 -5.52 -15.33
N GLN A 171 -0.10 -4.54 -14.65
CA GLN A 171 -0.76 -3.87 -13.52
C GLN A 171 -1.90 -2.98 -14.02
N ILE A 172 -3.03 -3.01 -13.32
CA ILE A 172 -4.11 -2.03 -13.46
C ILE A 172 -4.21 -1.21 -12.15
N PHE A 173 -4.53 0.08 -12.27
CA PHE A 173 -4.56 0.98 -11.12
C PHE A 173 -5.38 2.24 -11.44
N TRP A 174 -6.14 2.74 -10.45
CA TRP A 174 -6.99 3.92 -10.57
C TRP A 174 -6.69 5.03 -9.56
N GLY A 175 -5.74 4.83 -8.63
CA GLY A 175 -5.52 5.77 -7.52
C GLY A 175 -6.48 5.58 -6.33
N TYR A 176 -7.61 4.92 -6.56
CA TYR A 176 -8.63 4.55 -5.57
C TYR A 176 -9.05 3.08 -5.76
N GLU A 177 -10.04 2.59 -5.02
CA GLU A 177 -10.56 1.24 -5.18
C GLU A 177 -11.05 0.96 -6.61
N ALA A 178 -10.48 -0.06 -7.26
CA ALA A 178 -10.76 -0.35 -8.67
C ALA A 178 -12.28 -0.46 -8.92
N PRO A 179 -12.83 0.28 -9.91
CA PRO A 179 -14.25 0.20 -10.25
C PRO A 179 -14.55 -1.14 -10.96
N ARG A 180 -15.74 -1.71 -10.73
CA ARG A 180 -16.14 -3.00 -11.32
C ARG A 180 -16.04 -2.98 -12.85
N GLU A 181 -16.60 -1.95 -13.49
CA GLU A 181 -16.51 -1.77 -14.95
C GLU A 181 -15.07 -1.68 -15.45
N GLY A 182 -14.19 -1.05 -14.69
CA GLY A 182 -12.77 -0.94 -15.04
C GLY A 182 -12.07 -2.29 -15.00
N ILE A 183 -12.34 -3.10 -13.97
CA ILE A 183 -11.84 -4.48 -13.85
C ILE A 183 -12.36 -5.32 -15.02
N ARG A 184 -13.67 -5.27 -15.29
CA ARG A 184 -14.32 -6.02 -16.37
C ARG A 184 -13.72 -5.68 -17.73
N THR A 185 -13.64 -4.39 -18.05
CA THR A 185 -13.05 -3.91 -19.30
C THR A 185 -11.60 -4.38 -19.46
N ALA A 186 -10.82 -4.37 -18.37
CA ALA A 186 -9.44 -4.82 -18.41
C ALA A 186 -9.31 -6.34 -18.63
N ILE A 187 -10.21 -7.16 -18.07
CA ILE A 187 -10.29 -8.60 -18.33
C ILE A 187 -10.70 -8.87 -19.79
N GLU A 188 -11.75 -8.21 -20.29
CA GLU A 188 -12.20 -8.34 -21.68
C GLU A 188 -11.10 -7.97 -22.68
N ASN A 189 -10.35 -6.90 -22.42
CA ASN A 189 -9.22 -6.51 -23.24
C ASN A 189 -8.08 -7.53 -23.18
N ALA A 190 -7.93 -8.27 -22.08
CA ALA A 190 -6.92 -9.32 -21.98
C ALA A 190 -7.23 -10.51 -22.91
N PHE A 191 -8.51 -10.86 -23.09
CA PHE A 191 -8.94 -11.87 -24.07
C PHE A 191 -8.68 -11.47 -25.52
N ARG A 192 -8.77 -10.18 -25.84
CA ARG A 192 -8.51 -9.66 -27.20
C ARG A 192 -7.03 -9.63 -27.58
N ASN A 193 -6.14 -9.69 -26.59
CA ASN A 193 -4.69 -9.56 -26.74
C ASN A 193 -3.91 -10.85 -26.45
N THR A 194 -4.62 -11.97 -26.24
CA THR A 194 -4.07 -13.34 -26.19
C THR A 194 -3.99 -13.95 -27.58
#